data_AF-A0A0F9A1R1-F1
#
_entry.id   AF-A0A0F9A1R1-F1
#
_cell.length_a   1.000
_cell.length_b   1.000
_cell.length_c   1.000
_cell.angle_alpha   90.00
_cell.angle_beta   90.00
_cell.angle_gamma   90.00
#
_symmetry.space_group_name_H-M   'P 1'
#
loop_
_entity.id
_entity.type
_entity.pdbx_description
1 polymer ?
#
loop_
_entity_poly.entity_id
_entity_poly.type
_entity_poly.pdbx_seq_one_letter_code
_entity_poly.pdbx_strand_id
1 'polypeptide(L)'
;DTLADGDAIYIGAPLPFRGVAVDVGAVQTTSNTLTVSYVASGEAWTAVSGFADNTDTGASLAADGTVVWTVPDPWERTSLIAHGDTTVKEPWAMANLYWTRWEWDAAFNNNVDVRQLRALSRSTDYATLLEGQPFEMSIDPTEVASVEILTDAGTANILGNAGVLATSTTGRFKRFKTI
;
A
#
# COMPACT_ATOMS: atom_id res chain seq x y z
N ASP A 1 10.96 18.54 10.60
CA ASP A 1 10.12 19.28 9.65
C ASP A 1 8.82 19.63 10.38
N THR A 2 8.30 20.84 10.20
CA THR A 2 7.11 21.28 10.92
C THR A 2 5.91 20.95 10.06
N LEU A 3 5.08 20.00 10.48
CA LEU A 3 3.79 19.67 9.86
C LEU A 3 3.02 20.95 9.55
N ALA A 4 2.73 21.24 8.28
CA ALA A 4 2.10 22.49 7.89
C ALA A 4 0.71 22.68 8.52
N ASP A 5 -0.01 21.57 8.77
CA ASP A 5 -1.36 21.56 9.35
C ASP A 5 -1.49 20.66 10.60
N GLY A 6 -0.40 20.06 11.07
CA GLY A 6 -0.42 19.12 12.21
C GLY A 6 -1.00 17.74 11.90
N ASP A 7 -1.43 17.49 10.65
CA ASP A 7 -2.07 16.25 10.23
C ASP A 7 -1.14 15.38 9.38
N ALA A 8 -1.27 14.06 9.55
CA ALA A 8 -0.52 13.05 8.82
C ALA A 8 -1.46 11.95 8.31
N ILE A 9 -1.09 11.32 7.20
CA ILE A 9 -1.78 10.12 6.71
C ILE A 9 -1.03 8.89 7.23
N TYR A 10 -1.79 7.97 7.85
CA TYR A 10 -1.27 6.70 8.35
C TYR A 10 -1.74 5.54 7.48
N ILE A 11 -0.80 4.76 6.97
CA ILE A 11 -1.08 3.58 6.15
C ILE A 11 -0.46 2.36 6.82
N GLY A 12 -1.30 1.41 7.19
CA GLY A 12 -0.92 0.18 7.89
C GLY A 12 -1.17 -1.07 7.06
N ALA A 13 -0.23 -2.01 7.10
CA ALA A 13 -0.37 -3.32 6.45
C ALA A 13 0.08 -4.47 7.36
N PRO A 14 -0.47 -5.70 7.18
CA PRO A 14 -0.07 -6.86 7.97
C PRO A 14 1.34 -7.36 7.63
N LEU A 15 1.88 -6.98 6.47
CA LEU A 15 3.23 -7.28 6.00
C LEU A 15 3.95 -6.00 5.55
N PRO A 16 5.30 -5.97 5.56
CA PRO A 16 6.06 -4.88 4.98
C PRO A 16 5.74 -4.70 3.49
N PHE A 17 5.77 -3.47 3.01
CA PHE A 17 5.45 -3.10 1.64
C PHE A 17 6.42 -2.04 1.12
N ARG A 18 6.58 -1.96 -0.20
CA ARG A 18 7.61 -1.12 -0.86
C ARG A 18 7.11 0.26 -1.31
N GLY A 19 5.86 0.57 -1.02
CA GLY A 19 5.23 1.77 -1.55
C GLY A 19 3.71 1.66 -1.65
N VAL A 20 3.10 2.73 -2.13
CA VAL A 20 1.67 2.85 -2.32
C VAL A 20 1.39 3.46 -3.69
N ALA A 21 0.50 2.83 -4.46
CA ALA A 21 -0.10 3.45 -5.63
C ALA A 21 -1.22 4.40 -5.19
N VAL A 22 -1.20 5.61 -5.74
CA VAL A 22 -2.10 6.72 -5.40
C VAL A 22 -2.89 7.10 -6.65
N ASP A 23 -4.21 7.09 -6.54
CA ASP A 23 -5.15 7.69 -7.51
C ASP A 23 -5.61 9.02 -6.94
N VAL A 24 -5.22 10.09 -7.62
CA VAL A 24 -5.50 11.47 -7.23
C VAL A 24 -6.71 11.96 -8.01
N GLY A 25 -7.72 12.38 -7.27
CA GLY A 25 -8.96 12.84 -7.85
C GLY A 25 -8.89 14.26 -8.34
N ALA A 26 -8.62 15.15 -7.40
CA ALA A 26 -8.37 16.55 -7.66
C ALA A 26 -6.95 16.85 -7.16
N VAL A 27 -6.18 17.46 -8.04
CA VAL A 27 -4.72 17.50 -7.94
C VAL A 27 -4.23 18.63 -7.05
N GLN A 28 -3.10 18.39 -6.40
CA GLN A 28 -2.35 19.44 -5.74
C GLN A 28 -1.63 20.30 -6.79
N THR A 29 -1.61 21.62 -6.54
CA THR A 29 -0.96 22.60 -7.42
C THR A 29 0.04 23.48 -6.68
N THR A 30 -0.04 23.52 -5.35
CA THR A 30 0.90 24.26 -4.50
C THR A 30 2.08 23.35 -4.18
N SER A 31 3.30 23.84 -4.44
CA SER A 31 4.55 23.14 -4.12
C SER A 31 4.56 22.68 -2.66
N ASN A 32 4.80 21.39 -2.46
CA ASN A 32 4.98 20.75 -1.17
C ASN A 32 5.90 19.54 -1.33
N THR A 33 6.49 19.12 -0.22
CA THR A 33 7.39 17.97 -0.15
C THR A 33 6.76 16.93 0.77
N LEU A 34 6.58 15.72 0.25
CA LEU A 34 6.15 14.57 1.05
C LEU A 34 7.36 13.94 1.75
N THR A 35 7.23 13.71 3.06
CA THR A 35 8.09 12.84 3.85
C THR A 35 7.30 11.61 4.29
N VAL A 36 7.84 10.41 4.00
CA VAL A 36 7.29 9.15 4.51
C VAL A 36 8.22 8.59 5.58
N SER A 37 7.66 8.25 6.73
CA SER A 37 8.35 7.64 7.85
C SER A 37 7.75 6.29 8.21
N TYR A 38 8.54 5.42 8.82
CA TYR A 38 8.14 4.11 9.34
C TYR A 38 8.54 3.98 10.82
N VAL A 39 7.96 3.01 11.51
CA VAL A 39 8.32 2.69 12.90
C VAL A 39 9.59 1.83 12.92
N ALA A 40 10.72 2.45 13.24
CA ALA A 40 11.98 1.73 13.43
C ALA A 40 12.00 0.99 14.78
N SER A 41 12.92 0.04 14.93
CA SER A 41 13.12 -0.67 16.20
C SER A 41 13.43 0.32 17.33
N GLY A 42 12.56 0.42 18.33
CA GLY A 42 12.67 1.42 19.39
C GLY A 42 11.69 2.59 19.28
N GLU A 43 10.56 2.40 18.61
CA GLU A 43 9.35 3.23 18.65
C GLU A 43 9.52 4.70 18.22
N ALA A 44 10.48 5.00 17.35
CA ALA A 44 10.60 6.32 16.74
C ALA A 44 10.23 6.28 15.26
N TRP A 45 9.45 7.26 14.81
CA TRP A 45 9.25 7.54 13.40
C TRP A 45 10.58 7.88 12.75
N THR A 46 10.96 7.08 11.77
CA THR A 46 12.21 7.23 11.01
C THR A 46 11.89 7.37 9.53
N ALA A 47 12.51 8.32 8.84
CA ALA A 47 12.29 8.51 7.41
C ALA A 47 12.71 7.27 6.61
N VAL A 48 11.91 6.91 5.59
CA VAL A 48 12.23 5.79 4.69
C VAL A 48 13.44 6.13 3.80
N SER A 49 14.18 5.11 3.37
CA SER A 49 15.29 5.26 2.41
C SER A 49 14.86 4.86 1.00
N GLY A 50 15.61 5.29 -0.03
CA GLY A 50 15.25 5.02 -1.43
C GLY A 50 13.90 5.63 -1.83
N PHE A 51 13.51 6.72 -1.17
CA PHE A 51 12.23 7.39 -1.36
C PHE A 51 12.12 8.00 -2.75
N ALA A 52 10.99 7.76 -3.42
CA ALA A 52 10.59 8.47 -4.61
C ALA A 52 9.08 8.71 -4.60
N ASP A 53 8.68 9.96 -4.80
CA ASP A 53 7.30 10.37 -5.01
C ASP A 53 7.05 10.57 -6.51
N ASN A 54 6.47 9.57 -7.17
CA ASN A 54 6.12 9.65 -8.59
C ASN A 54 4.73 10.29 -8.81
N THR A 55 4.09 10.81 -7.76
CA THR A 55 2.91 11.69 -7.88
C THR A 55 3.31 13.16 -8.04
N ASP A 56 4.60 13.46 -7.82
CA ASP A 56 5.15 14.81 -7.89
C ASP A 56 5.52 15.21 -9.32
N THR A 57 4.75 16.15 -9.89
CA THR A 57 5.07 16.83 -11.17
C THR A 57 5.31 18.33 -10.99
N GLY A 58 5.77 18.73 -9.80
CA GLY A 58 5.90 20.12 -9.32
C GLY A 58 5.25 20.36 -7.95
N ALA A 59 4.49 19.38 -7.45
CA ALA A 59 3.98 19.25 -6.09
C ALA A 59 3.60 17.78 -5.85
N SER A 60 3.79 17.25 -4.65
CA SER A 60 3.28 15.93 -4.26
C SER A 60 1.75 15.88 -4.43
N LEU A 61 1.22 14.75 -4.91
CA LEU A 61 -0.18 14.56 -5.30
C LEU A 61 -0.64 15.45 -6.47
N ALA A 62 0.27 15.85 -7.37
CA ALA A 62 -0.10 16.59 -8.60
C ALA A 62 -0.61 15.68 -9.72
N ALA A 63 -0.38 14.37 -9.64
CA ALA A 63 -0.85 13.38 -10.60
C ALA A 63 -1.02 12.00 -9.95
N ASP A 64 -1.72 11.09 -10.65
CA ASP A 64 -1.71 9.67 -10.32
C ASP A 64 -0.29 9.13 -10.40
N GLY A 65 0.05 8.21 -9.50
CA GLY A 65 1.40 7.67 -9.47
C GLY A 65 1.65 6.73 -8.30
N THR A 66 2.92 6.60 -7.95
CA THR A 66 3.37 5.74 -6.86
C THR A 66 4.30 6.50 -5.94
N VAL A 67 4.12 6.30 -4.65
CA VAL A 67 5.12 6.69 -3.65
C VAL A 67 5.84 5.43 -3.22
N VAL A 68 7.14 5.34 -3.46
CA VAL A 68 7.93 4.11 -3.28
C VAL A 68 9.14 4.34 -2.38
N TRP A 69 9.60 3.26 -1.77
CA TRP A 69 10.77 3.25 -0.91
C TRP A 69 11.43 1.86 -0.87
N THR A 70 12.66 1.81 -0.38
CA THR A 70 13.32 0.56 -0.01
C THR A 70 12.64 0.02 1.25
N VAL A 71 12.14 -1.22 1.21
CA VAL A 71 11.50 -1.87 2.38
C VAL A 71 12.48 -1.85 3.57
N PRO A 72 12.13 -1.19 4.69
CA PRO A 72 13.00 -1.12 5.86
C PRO A 72 13.26 -2.48 6.51
N ASP A 73 14.47 -2.63 7.04
CA ASP A 73 14.88 -3.74 7.91
C ASP A 73 15.86 -3.18 8.98
N PRO A 74 15.49 -3.17 10.28
CA PRO A 74 14.24 -3.66 10.86
C PRO A 74 13.04 -2.71 10.65
N TRP A 75 11.84 -3.26 10.52
CA TRP A 75 10.56 -2.54 10.61
C TRP A 75 9.72 -3.14 11.73
N GLU A 76 9.37 -2.36 12.74
CA GLU A 76 8.62 -2.84 13.89
C GLU A 76 7.11 -2.82 13.64
N ARG A 77 6.40 -3.88 14.07
CA ARG A 77 4.94 -3.89 14.12
C ARG A 77 4.48 -3.29 15.43
N THR A 78 3.59 -2.31 15.37
CA THR A 78 2.97 -1.71 16.56
C THR A 78 1.54 -1.25 16.23
N SER A 79 0.85 -0.74 17.23
CA SER A 79 -0.45 -0.07 17.06
C SER A 79 -0.28 1.43 17.22
N LEU A 80 -1.08 2.23 16.51
CA LEU A 80 -1.03 3.69 16.60
C LEU A 80 -1.34 4.19 18.02
N ILE A 81 -2.16 3.45 18.77
CA ILE A 81 -2.44 3.77 20.18
C ILE A 81 -1.23 3.48 21.07
N ALA A 82 -0.57 2.34 20.91
CA ALA A 82 0.61 2.00 21.72
C ALA A 82 1.77 2.98 21.44
N HIS A 83 1.92 3.39 20.18
CA HIS A 83 2.91 4.37 19.76
C HIS A 83 2.57 5.81 20.20
N GLY A 84 1.29 6.10 20.46
CA GLY A 84 0.82 7.40 20.96
C GLY A 84 0.40 8.41 19.88
N ASP A 85 0.31 8.00 18.62
CA ASP A 85 -0.16 8.85 17.50
C ASP A 85 -1.68 9.11 17.53
N THR A 86 -2.44 8.31 18.28
CA THR A 86 -3.87 8.54 18.44
C THR A 86 -4.40 8.11 19.80
N THR A 87 -5.47 8.77 20.24
CA THR A 87 -6.26 8.36 21.42
C THR A 87 -7.55 7.62 21.05
N VAL A 88 -7.86 7.56 19.75
CA VAL A 88 -9.07 6.93 19.20
C VAL A 88 -8.94 5.42 19.26
N LYS A 89 -9.86 4.76 19.96
CA LYS A 89 -9.85 3.29 20.18
C LYS A 89 -10.71 2.56 19.17
N GLU A 90 -10.22 2.50 17.94
CA GLU A 90 -10.83 1.73 16.85
C GLU A 90 -10.02 0.47 16.52
N PRO A 91 -10.62 -0.56 15.89
CA PRO A 91 -9.91 -1.79 15.54
C PRO A 91 -8.63 -1.56 14.72
N TRP A 92 -8.63 -0.60 13.80
CA TRP A 92 -7.46 -0.24 13.00
C TRP A 92 -6.38 0.46 13.85
N ALA A 93 -6.77 1.27 14.84
CA ALA A 93 -5.83 2.00 15.69
C ALA A 93 -5.13 1.10 16.72
N MET A 94 -5.80 -0.01 17.09
CA MET A 94 -5.30 -1.04 18.01
C MET A 94 -4.56 -2.18 17.29
N ALA A 95 -4.64 -2.26 15.97
CA ALA A 95 -4.03 -3.34 15.21
C ALA A 95 -2.50 -3.20 15.18
N ASN A 96 -1.81 -4.30 15.47
CA ASN A 96 -0.36 -4.39 15.32
C ASN A 96 0.01 -4.59 13.85
N LEU A 97 0.31 -3.49 13.15
CA LEU A 97 0.62 -3.45 11.72
C LEU A 97 1.99 -2.81 11.48
N TYR A 98 2.48 -2.97 10.26
CA TYR A 98 3.58 -2.17 9.73
C TYR A 98 3.00 -0.84 9.28
N TRP A 99 3.25 0.22 10.05
CA TRP A 99 2.73 1.55 9.77
C TRP A 99 3.75 2.41 9.03
N THR A 100 3.23 3.19 8.08
CA THR A 100 3.90 4.37 7.54
C THR A 100 3.13 5.63 7.91
N ARG A 101 3.86 6.72 8.17
CA ARG A 101 3.34 8.06 8.44
C ARG A 101 3.78 8.99 7.32
N TRP A 102 2.82 9.70 6.73
CA TRP A 102 3.01 10.57 5.57
C TRP A 102 2.73 12.00 5.98
N GLU A 103 3.73 12.86 5.77
CA GLU A 103 3.74 14.24 6.26
C GLU A 103 4.12 15.17 5.10
N TRP A 104 3.43 16.30 4.97
CA TRP A 104 3.75 17.34 4.00
C TRP A 104 4.22 18.61 4.70
N ASP A 105 5.22 19.27 4.12
CA ASP A 105 5.84 20.51 4.63
C ASP A 105 5.03 21.79 4.32
N ALA A 106 3.98 21.67 3.50
CA ALA A 106 3.09 22.76 3.12
C ALA A 106 1.65 22.28 2.99
N ALA A 107 0.71 23.18 3.26
CA ALA A 107 -0.72 22.90 3.26
C ALA A 107 -1.23 22.49 1.87
N PHE A 108 -2.26 21.64 1.86
CA PHE A 108 -2.96 21.28 0.64
C PHE A 108 -3.79 22.45 0.09
N ASN A 109 -4.02 22.48 -1.23
CA ASN A 109 -5.03 23.37 -1.78
C ASN A 109 -6.44 22.92 -1.32
N ASN A 110 -7.44 23.80 -1.43
CA ASN A 110 -8.77 23.58 -0.87
C ASN A 110 -9.56 22.39 -1.44
N ASN A 111 -9.02 21.69 -2.46
CA ASN A 111 -9.75 20.64 -3.15
C ASN A 111 -8.85 19.47 -3.54
N VAL A 112 -7.75 19.20 -2.83
CA VAL A 112 -6.99 17.96 -3.07
C VAL A 112 -7.85 16.77 -2.64
N ASP A 113 -8.00 15.78 -3.51
CA ASP A 113 -8.76 14.56 -3.25
C ASP A 113 -7.91 13.33 -3.60
N VAL A 114 -7.91 12.34 -2.72
CA VAL A 114 -7.25 11.04 -2.94
C VAL A 114 -8.34 9.98 -3.02
N ARG A 115 -8.53 9.42 -4.21
CA ARG A 115 -9.60 8.44 -4.46
C ARG A 115 -9.23 7.05 -4.00
N GLN A 116 -7.95 6.68 -4.15
CA GLN A 116 -7.49 5.35 -3.80
C GLN A 116 -6.04 5.36 -3.33
N LEU A 117 -5.78 4.59 -2.27
CA LEU A 117 -4.45 4.21 -1.82
C LEU A 117 -4.38 2.68 -1.80
N ARG A 118 -3.35 2.12 -2.44
CA ARG A 118 -3.13 0.68 -2.50
C ARG A 118 -1.66 0.35 -2.26
N ALA A 119 -1.39 -0.47 -1.25
CA ALA A 119 -0.04 -0.95 -0.96
C ALA A 119 0.51 -1.79 -2.12
N LEU A 120 1.77 -1.56 -2.46
CA LEU A 120 2.53 -2.32 -3.45
C LEU A 120 3.18 -3.54 -2.79
N SER A 121 3.34 -4.62 -3.55
CA SER A 121 3.96 -5.85 -3.05
C SER A 121 5.39 -5.61 -2.58
N ARG A 122 5.83 -6.27 -1.50
CA ARG A 122 7.12 -6.04 -0.84
C ARG A 122 8.36 -6.15 -1.74
N SER A 123 8.28 -6.95 -2.80
CA SER A 123 9.36 -7.18 -3.76
C SER A 123 8.82 -7.05 -5.17
N THR A 124 9.70 -6.68 -6.09
CA THR A 124 9.50 -6.70 -7.54
C THR A 124 10.07 -7.98 -8.17
N ASP A 125 10.45 -8.98 -7.37
CA ASP A 125 10.86 -10.29 -7.89
C ASP A 125 9.61 -11.04 -8.34
N TYR A 126 9.36 -11.05 -9.65
CA TYR A 126 8.20 -11.71 -10.24
C TYR A 126 8.53 -13.15 -10.65
N ALA A 127 7.60 -14.06 -10.41
CA ALA A 127 7.58 -15.35 -11.09
C ALA A 127 7.08 -15.14 -12.53
N THR A 128 7.81 -15.66 -13.51
CA THR A 128 7.40 -15.62 -14.90
C THR A 128 6.63 -16.90 -15.24
N LEU A 129 5.51 -16.74 -15.94
CA LEU A 129 4.72 -17.84 -16.48
C LEU A 129 4.82 -17.82 -18.00
N LEU A 130 4.85 -19.01 -18.61
CA LEU A 130 4.75 -19.11 -20.06
C LEU A 130 3.33 -18.75 -20.50
N GLU A 131 3.21 -18.16 -21.69
CA GLU A 131 1.91 -17.80 -22.27
C GLU A 131 0.97 -19.01 -22.31
N GLY A 132 -0.30 -18.79 -21.96
CA GLY A 132 -1.34 -19.81 -22.00
C GLY A 132 -1.32 -20.83 -20.85
N GLN A 133 -0.40 -20.70 -19.88
CA GLN A 133 -0.41 -21.55 -18.69
C GLN A 133 -1.25 -20.94 -17.56
N PRO A 134 -2.26 -21.68 -17.04
CA PRO A 134 -2.93 -21.27 -15.81
C PRO A 134 -2.00 -21.50 -14.62
N PHE A 135 -1.96 -20.52 -13.71
CA PHE A 135 -1.32 -20.66 -12.41
C PHE A 135 -2.37 -20.48 -11.33
N GLU A 136 -2.52 -21.49 -10.48
CA GLU A 136 -3.47 -21.51 -9.39
C GLU A 136 -2.71 -21.75 -8.09
N MET A 137 -2.92 -20.87 -7.11
CA MET A 137 -2.40 -21.06 -5.76
C MET A 137 -3.45 -20.65 -4.75
N SER A 138 -3.45 -21.34 -3.60
CA SER A 138 -4.16 -20.91 -2.41
C SER A 138 -3.17 -20.22 -1.49
N ILE A 139 -3.53 -19.02 -1.04
CA ILE A 139 -2.77 -18.23 -0.08
C ILE A 139 -3.69 -17.96 1.11
N ASP A 140 -3.14 -17.89 2.31
CA ASP A 140 -3.92 -17.44 3.46
C ASP A 140 -4.28 -15.96 3.23
N PRO A 141 -5.58 -15.62 3.10
CA PRO A 141 -5.98 -14.25 2.80
C PRO A 141 -5.62 -13.27 3.91
N THR A 142 -5.32 -13.75 5.13
CA THR A 142 -4.89 -12.90 6.25
C THR A 142 -3.42 -12.47 6.14
N GLU A 143 -2.65 -13.13 5.28
CA GLU A 143 -1.22 -12.89 5.07
C GLU A 143 -0.92 -12.21 3.74
N VAL A 144 -1.94 -11.70 3.03
CA VAL A 144 -1.77 -11.12 1.69
C VAL A 144 -2.17 -9.65 1.72
N ALA A 145 -1.19 -8.78 1.54
CA ALA A 145 -1.42 -7.33 1.48
C ALA A 145 -1.78 -6.85 0.06
N SER A 146 -1.25 -7.51 -0.97
CA SER A 146 -1.48 -7.16 -2.37
C SER A 146 -1.15 -8.31 -3.31
N VAL A 147 -1.80 -8.30 -4.48
CA VAL A 147 -1.47 -9.16 -5.62
C VAL A 147 -1.15 -8.25 -6.79
N GLU A 148 0.07 -8.35 -7.30
CA GLU A 148 0.54 -7.58 -8.46
C GLU A 148 0.73 -8.54 -9.62
N ILE A 149 0.12 -8.23 -10.76
CA ILE A 149 0.23 -9.01 -11.99
C ILE A 149 0.55 -8.03 -13.12
N LEU A 150 1.64 -8.30 -13.82
CA LEU A 150 2.17 -7.43 -14.87
C LEU A 150 2.28 -8.23 -16.18
N THR A 151 1.99 -7.56 -17.29
CA THR A 151 2.40 -8.01 -18.61
C THR A 151 3.72 -7.33 -18.95
N ASP A 152 4.63 -8.02 -19.64
CA ASP A 152 5.70 -7.33 -20.34
C ASP A 152 5.08 -6.39 -21.39
N ALA A 153 5.75 -5.28 -21.69
CA ALA A 153 5.20 -4.21 -22.53
C ALA A 153 4.67 -4.77 -23.87
N GLY A 154 3.35 -4.72 -24.11
CA GLY A 154 2.73 -5.33 -25.29
C GLY A 154 1.22 -5.53 -25.20
N THR A 155 0.66 -6.31 -26.14
CA THR A 155 -0.79 -6.59 -26.29
C THR A 155 -1.30 -7.78 -25.47
N ALA A 156 -0.58 -8.15 -24.40
CA ALA A 156 -0.94 -9.33 -23.61
C ALA A 156 -2.21 -9.08 -22.78
N ASN A 157 -3.08 -10.08 -22.72
CA ASN A 157 -4.28 -10.06 -21.89
C ASN A 157 -4.09 -10.99 -20.70
N ILE A 158 -4.28 -10.46 -19.50
CA ILE A 158 -4.23 -11.22 -18.25
C ILE A 158 -5.61 -11.22 -17.62
N LEU A 159 -6.06 -12.39 -17.18
CA LEU A 159 -7.22 -12.53 -16.30
C LEU A 159 -6.72 -12.95 -14.91
N GLY A 160 -6.67 -12.00 -13.99
CA GLY A 160 -6.40 -12.26 -12.58
C GLY A 160 -7.73 -12.44 -11.83
N ASN A 161 -7.94 -13.61 -11.24
CA ASN A 161 -9.05 -13.83 -10.31
C ASN A 161 -8.49 -13.98 -8.89
N ALA A 162 -8.70 -12.96 -8.05
CA ALA A 162 -8.40 -13.01 -6.63
C ALA A 162 -9.72 -13.10 -5.86
N GLY A 163 -10.03 -14.30 -5.34
CA GLY A 163 -11.22 -14.55 -4.53
C GLY A 163 -10.83 -15.00 -3.13
N VAL A 164 -11.50 -14.46 -2.12
CA VAL A 164 -11.43 -15.02 -0.76
C VAL A 164 -12.39 -16.22 -0.72
N LEU A 165 -11.84 -17.41 -0.48
CA LEU A 165 -12.66 -18.58 -0.13
C LEU A 165 -13.32 -18.29 1.21
N ALA A 166 -14.54 -17.74 1.18
CA ALA A 166 -15.35 -17.60 2.38
C ALA A 166 -15.52 -19.00 2.99
N THR A 167 -15.00 -19.17 4.20
CA THR A 167 -15.02 -20.40 5.02
C THR A 167 -16.43 -20.90 5.37
N SER A 168 -17.49 -20.30 4.84
CA SER A 168 -18.88 -20.73 4.99
C SER A 168 -19.57 -21.17 3.69
N THR A 169 -18.89 -21.16 2.54
CA THR A 169 -19.53 -21.67 1.32
C THR A 169 -19.39 -23.18 1.25
N THR A 170 -20.37 -23.89 1.82
CA THR A 170 -20.67 -25.29 1.49
C THR A 170 -21.10 -25.38 0.02
N GLY A 171 -20.18 -25.12 -0.90
CA GLY A 171 -20.37 -25.22 -2.34
C GLY A 171 -20.02 -26.64 -2.76
N ARG A 172 -21.03 -27.41 -3.16
CA ARG A 172 -20.90 -28.76 -3.73
C ARG A 172 -19.71 -28.84 -4.71
N PHE A 173 -18.77 -29.74 -4.43
CA PHE A 173 -17.83 -30.28 -5.42
C PHE A 173 -18.62 -30.97 -6.54
N LYS A 174 -19.14 -30.22 -7.51
CA LYS A 174 -19.52 -30.81 -8.78
C LYS A 174 -18.23 -31.08 -9.54
N ARG A 175 -17.75 -32.32 -9.43
CA ARG A 175 -16.77 -32.93 -10.33
C ARG A 175 -17.08 -32.50 -11.77
N PHE A 176 -16.12 -31.87 -12.43
CA PHE A 176 -16.12 -31.78 -13.89
C PHE A 176 -16.17 -33.21 -14.44
N LYS A 177 -17.24 -33.51 -15.18
CA LYS A 177 -17.37 -34.78 -15.90
C LYS A 177 -16.88 -34.50 -17.32
N THR A 178 -15.71 -35.04 -17.65
CA THR A 178 -15.18 -35.06 -19.01
C THR A 178 -16.13 -35.88 -19.90
N ILE A 179 -16.44 -35.36 -21.09
CA ILE A 179 -16.94 -36.15 -22.22
C ILE A 179 -15.72 -36.66 -22.98
#